data_AF-A0A7X3XJW6-F1
#
_entry.id   AF-A0A7X3XJW6-F1
#
_cell.length_a   1.000
_cell.length_b   1.000
_cell.length_c   1.000
_cell.angle_alpha   90.00
_cell.angle_beta   90.00
_cell.angle_gamma   90.00
#
_symmetry.space_group_name_H-M   'P 1'
#
loop_
_entity.id
_entity.type
_entity.pdbx_description
1 polymer ?
#
loop_
_entity_poly.entity_id
_entity_poly.type
_entity_poly.pdbx_seq_one_letter_code
_entity_poly.pdbx_strand_id
1 'polypeptide(L)'
;MSYLRHLSTNADLVTAAEEIRSGFVALALERNRQATPFVEQARALKVSAMSAKRPRDLLEIEGIRTALLAAAGFSDKATKQTEKKDQTSAIQDFIEKFLEPAGSHFVEELVYRFLLTRGDSLGGSMRNIAGKLAERKVTRAIISALTLTGTTYQWLSAVSNTWLTGGSNDVDIELSLKALSWKKHEETRTLIYNRTIPLVRKNIAISSFGIG
;
A
#
# COMPACT_ATOMS: atom_id res chain seq x y z
N MET A 1 17.39 -17.16 -28.58
CA MET A 1 16.41 -16.27 -27.91
C MET A 1 17.03 -15.72 -26.62
N SER A 2 16.64 -14.52 -26.18
CA SER A 2 17.28 -13.84 -25.03
C SER A 2 17.11 -14.58 -23.69
N TYR A 3 16.00 -15.30 -23.49
CA TYR A 3 15.72 -16.03 -22.25
C TYR A 3 16.68 -17.21 -22.01
N LEU A 4 17.21 -17.83 -23.08
CA LEU A 4 18.15 -18.97 -22.98
C LEU A 4 19.48 -18.61 -22.32
N ARG A 5 19.74 -17.32 -22.05
CA ARG A 5 20.91 -16.87 -21.28
C ARG A 5 20.79 -17.16 -19.79
N HIS A 6 19.59 -17.39 -19.28
CA HIS A 6 19.31 -17.61 -17.86
C HIS A 6 18.30 -18.72 -17.58
N LEU A 7 17.72 -19.35 -18.62
CA LEU A 7 16.81 -20.50 -18.50
C LEU A 7 17.28 -21.61 -19.44
N SER A 8 17.56 -22.77 -18.86
CA SER A 8 17.92 -24.01 -19.57
C SER A 8 16.79 -25.03 -19.53
N THR A 9 16.00 -25.04 -18.46
CA THR A 9 14.89 -25.97 -18.27
C THR A 9 13.64 -25.26 -17.72
N ASN A 10 12.49 -25.93 -17.75
CA ASN A 10 11.27 -25.40 -17.13
C ASN A 10 11.38 -25.27 -15.60
N ALA A 11 12.26 -26.06 -14.96
CA ALA A 11 12.48 -26.03 -13.52
C ALA A 11 13.14 -24.71 -13.08
N ASP A 12 13.89 -24.04 -13.95
CA ASP A 12 14.56 -22.76 -13.65
C ASP A 12 13.54 -21.61 -13.42
N LEU A 13 12.29 -21.78 -13.86
CA LEU A 13 11.19 -20.84 -13.62
C LEU A 13 10.45 -21.09 -12.30
N VAL A 14 10.71 -22.23 -11.64
CA VAL A 14 9.99 -22.63 -10.42
C VAL A 14 10.65 -21.99 -9.20
N THR A 15 9.87 -21.28 -8.40
CA THR A 15 10.39 -20.66 -7.16
C THR A 15 10.75 -21.73 -6.13
N ALA A 16 11.99 -21.70 -5.63
CA ALA A 16 12.43 -22.61 -4.59
C ALA A 16 11.65 -22.41 -3.28
N ALA A 17 11.44 -23.49 -2.53
CA ALA A 17 10.70 -23.44 -1.26
C ALA A 17 11.33 -22.47 -0.24
N GLU A 18 12.66 -22.33 -0.26
CA GLU A 18 13.37 -21.38 0.58
C GLU A 18 13.04 -19.92 0.24
N GLU A 19 12.97 -19.58 -1.05
CA GLU A 19 12.57 -18.25 -1.53
C GLU A 19 11.11 -17.93 -1.18
N ILE A 20 10.23 -18.94 -1.21
CA ILE A 20 8.84 -18.78 -0.75
C ILE A 20 8.82 -18.45 0.75
N ARG A 21 9.58 -19.18 1.58
CA ARG A 21 9.65 -18.93 3.02
C ARG A 21 10.24 -17.55 3.33
N SER A 22 11.34 -17.18 2.68
CA SER A 22 11.98 -15.87 2.86
C SER A 22 11.02 -14.73 2.49
N GLY A 23 10.27 -14.90 1.39
CA GLY A 23 9.22 -13.96 0.97
C GLY A 23 8.12 -13.78 2.02
N PHE A 24 7.63 -14.86 2.63
CA PHE A 24 6.64 -14.78 3.71
C PHE A 24 7.18 -14.04 4.94
N VAL A 25 8.43 -14.31 5.35
CA VAL A 25 9.07 -13.63 6.49
C VAL A 25 9.20 -12.14 6.20
N ALA A 26 9.70 -11.76 5.02
CA ALA A 26 9.84 -10.36 4.62
C ALA A 26 8.49 -9.61 4.62
N LEU A 27 7.44 -10.24 4.09
CA LEU A 27 6.09 -9.65 4.09
C LEU A 27 5.50 -9.53 5.50
N ALA A 28 5.79 -10.45 6.39
CA ALA A 28 5.35 -10.38 7.79
C ALA A 28 6.04 -9.22 8.53
N LEU A 29 7.34 -9.01 8.32
CA LEU A 29 8.08 -7.87 8.88
C LEU A 29 7.52 -6.54 8.38
N GLU A 30 7.30 -6.42 7.06
CA GLU A 30 6.72 -5.22 6.48
C GLU A 30 5.30 -4.98 6.99
N ARG A 31 4.49 -6.03 7.18
CA ARG A 31 3.16 -5.91 7.78
C ARG A 31 3.22 -5.31 9.18
N ASN A 32 4.15 -5.75 10.02
CA ASN A 32 4.31 -5.20 11.37
C ASN A 32 4.70 -3.71 11.33
N ARG A 33 5.61 -3.33 10.43
CA ARG A 33 5.99 -1.92 10.22
C ARG A 33 4.79 -1.06 9.78
N GLN A 34 3.97 -1.59 8.89
CA GLN A 34 2.78 -0.92 8.37
C GLN A 34 1.61 -0.89 9.38
N ALA A 35 1.60 -1.80 10.36
CA ALA A 35 0.58 -1.86 11.41
C ALA A 35 0.73 -0.73 12.44
N THR A 36 1.94 -0.21 12.66
CA THR A 36 2.24 0.84 13.66
C THR A 36 1.25 2.01 13.65
N PRO A 37 0.97 2.70 12.52
CA PRO A 37 0.02 3.80 12.51
C PRO A 37 -1.41 3.39 12.93
N PHE A 38 -1.86 2.17 12.65
CA PHE A 38 -3.18 1.70 13.05
C PHE A 38 -3.26 1.44 14.56
N VAL A 39 -2.18 0.93 15.15
CA VAL A 39 -2.06 0.75 16.60
C VAL A 39 -2.04 2.10 17.31
N GLU A 40 -1.29 3.08 16.79
CA GLU A 40 -1.29 4.43 17.36
C GLU A 40 -2.64 5.14 17.25
N GLN A 41 -3.36 4.97 16.12
CA GLN A 41 -4.74 5.45 15.99
C GLN A 41 -5.67 4.83 17.03
N ALA A 42 -5.54 3.53 17.30
CA ALA A 42 -6.34 2.84 18.31
C ALA A 42 -6.03 3.34 19.74
N ARG A 43 -4.76 3.62 20.03
CA ARG A 43 -4.35 4.25 21.31
C ARG A 43 -4.94 5.65 21.45
N ALA A 44 -4.85 6.48 20.41
CA ALA A 44 -5.44 7.81 20.40
C ALA A 44 -6.97 7.75 20.58
N LEU A 45 -7.65 6.84 19.86
CA LEU A 45 -9.09 6.61 20.01
C LEU A 45 -9.45 6.22 21.44
N LYS A 46 -8.68 5.31 22.06
CA LYS A 46 -8.90 4.91 23.45
C LYS A 46 -8.85 6.12 24.39
N VAL A 47 -7.81 6.95 24.27
CA VAL A 47 -7.64 8.16 25.10
C VAL A 47 -8.83 9.11 24.92
N SER A 48 -9.26 9.37 23.68
CA SER A 48 -10.44 10.22 23.43
C SER A 48 -11.71 9.62 24.04
N ALA A 49 -11.96 8.33 23.81
CA ALA A 49 -13.17 7.64 24.24
C ALA A 49 -13.30 7.48 25.76
N MET A 50 -12.17 7.49 26.50
CA MET A 50 -12.20 7.45 27.97
C MET A 50 -12.86 8.68 28.62
N SER A 51 -13.04 9.77 27.89
CA SER A 51 -13.79 10.94 28.39
C SER A 51 -15.31 10.71 28.44
N ALA A 52 -15.83 9.75 27.67
CA ALA A 52 -17.24 9.39 27.67
C ALA A 52 -17.60 8.60 28.93
N LYS A 53 -18.71 8.97 29.59
CA LYS A 53 -19.20 8.25 30.77
C LYS A 53 -20.10 7.08 30.39
N ARG A 54 -20.75 7.18 29.24
CA ARG A 54 -21.63 6.17 28.66
C ARG A 54 -21.39 6.07 27.14
N PRO A 55 -21.74 4.94 26.51
CA PRO A 55 -21.55 4.74 25.07
C PRO A 55 -22.14 5.85 24.18
N ARG A 56 -23.31 6.40 24.52
CA ARG A 56 -23.93 7.48 23.74
C ARG A 56 -23.14 8.79 23.77
N ASP A 57 -22.40 9.04 24.86
CA ASP A 57 -21.60 10.26 25.00
C ASP A 57 -20.44 10.28 23.96
N LEU A 58 -20.08 9.12 23.36
CA LEU A 58 -19.12 9.06 22.26
C LEU A 58 -19.54 9.88 21.03
N LEU A 59 -20.85 10.11 20.84
CA LEU A 59 -21.37 10.90 19.71
C LEU A 59 -21.05 12.39 19.84
N GLU A 60 -20.73 12.85 21.05
CA GLU A 60 -20.42 14.26 21.36
C GLU A 60 -18.92 14.57 21.19
N ILE A 61 -18.08 13.54 21.10
CA ILE A 61 -16.63 13.70 20.97
C ILE A 61 -16.30 14.07 19.51
N GLU A 62 -15.78 15.28 19.33
CA GLU A 62 -15.33 15.75 18.03
C GLU A 62 -14.16 14.90 17.50
N GLY A 63 -14.14 14.65 16.20
CA GLY A 63 -13.03 13.97 15.52
C GLY A 63 -13.03 12.44 15.57
N ILE A 64 -13.85 11.78 16.41
CA ILE A 64 -13.86 10.30 16.48
C ILE A 64 -14.93 9.64 15.60
N ARG A 65 -15.77 10.42 14.89
CA ARG A 65 -16.85 9.87 14.06
C ARG A 65 -16.38 8.82 13.05
N THR A 66 -15.27 9.07 12.36
CA THR A 66 -14.71 8.11 11.39
C THR A 66 -14.24 6.82 12.06
N ALA A 67 -13.75 6.90 13.30
CA ALA A 67 -13.36 5.74 14.08
C ALA A 67 -14.58 4.94 14.56
N LEU A 68 -15.65 5.61 14.99
CA LEU A 68 -16.93 4.97 15.32
C LEU A 68 -17.51 4.23 14.13
N LEU A 69 -17.47 4.84 12.94
CA LEU A 69 -17.95 4.22 11.71
C LEU A 69 -17.11 2.98 11.35
N ALA A 70 -15.78 3.07 11.46
CA ALA A 70 -14.91 1.91 11.25
C ALA A 70 -15.17 0.79 12.28
N ALA A 71 -15.39 1.11 13.55
CA ALA A 71 -15.75 0.14 14.58
C ALA A 71 -17.14 -0.50 14.34
N ALA A 72 -18.06 0.25 13.73
CA ALA A 72 -19.36 -0.25 13.27
C ALA A 72 -19.24 -1.17 12.02
N GLY A 73 -18.03 -1.47 11.54
CA GLY A 73 -17.78 -2.42 10.46
C GLY A 73 -17.68 -1.80 9.06
N PHE A 74 -17.69 -0.47 8.95
CA PHE A 74 -17.55 0.19 7.65
C PHE A 74 -16.10 0.28 7.22
N SER A 75 -15.79 -0.32 6.06
CA SER A 75 -14.53 -0.09 5.37
C SER A 75 -14.48 1.32 4.76
N ASP A 76 -13.28 1.80 4.42
CA ASP A 76 -13.10 3.07 3.71
C ASP A 76 -13.82 3.08 2.34
N LYS A 77 -13.99 1.91 1.71
CA LYS A 77 -14.71 1.76 0.43
C LYS A 77 -16.22 1.85 0.64
N ALA A 78 -16.75 1.14 1.63
CA ALA A 78 -18.17 1.17 1.97
C ALA A 78 -18.60 2.59 2.37
N THR A 79 -17.79 3.26 3.20
CA THR A 79 -18.03 4.64 3.63
C THR A 79 -18.23 5.61 2.46
N LYS A 80 -17.49 5.44 1.35
CA LYS A 80 -17.63 6.31 0.16
C LYS A 80 -18.89 6.04 -0.66
N GLN A 81 -19.49 4.86 -0.52
CA GLN A 81 -20.65 4.42 -1.31
C GLN A 81 -21.97 4.50 -0.52
N THR A 82 -21.90 4.89 0.76
CA THR A 82 -23.06 4.89 1.66
C THR A 82 -23.43 6.30 2.08
N GLU A 83 -24.72 6.58 2.13
CA GLU A 83 -25.25 7.90 2.52
C GLU A 83 -24.98 8.22 4.00
N LYS A 84 -24.90 9.51 4.33
CA LYS A 84 -24.65 9.97 5.71
C LYS A 84 -25.69 9.47 6.71
N LYS A 85 -26.95 9.30 6.27
CA LYS A 85 -28.04 8.79 7.11
C LYS A 85 -27.77 7.34 7.53
N ASP A 86 -27.43 6.48 6.58
CA ASP A 86 -27.15 5.07 6.84
C ASP A 86 -25.88 4.89 7.69
N GLN A 87 -24.85 5.71 7.46
CA GLN A 87 -23.66 5.74 8.32
C GLN A 87 -24.01 6.13 9.76
N THR A 88 -24.95 7.05 9.95
CA THR A 88 -25.41 7.46 11.28
C THR A 88 -26.20 6.36 11.95
N SER A 89 -27.11 5.71 11.22
CA SER A 89 -27.86 4.56 11.70
C SER A 89 -26.93 3.43 12.12
N ALA A 90 -25.89 3.14 11.32
CA ALA A 90 -24.93 2.10 11.65
C ALA A 90 -24.15 2.37 12.95
N ILE A 91 -23.77 3.63 13.20
CA ILE A 91 -23.12 4.00 14.46
C ILE A 91 -24.09 3.84 15.63
N GLN A 92 -25.35 4.24 15.47
CA GLN A 92 -26.37 4.08 16.51
C GLN A 92 -26.62 2.61 16.84
N ASP A 93 -26.87 1.79 15.82
CA ASP A 93 -27.00 0.33 15.95
C ASP A 93 -25.77 -0.29 16.61
N PHE A 94 -24.57 0.18 16.25
CA PHE A 94 -23.33 -0.30 16.85
C PHE A 94 -23.25 0.02 18.34
N ILE A 95 -23.61 1.24 18.72
CA ILE A 95 -23.67 1.67 20.12
C ILE A 95 -24.66 0.79 20.89
N GLU A 96 -25.90 0.68 20.40
CA GLU A 96 -26.99 -0.03 21.10
C GLU A 96 -26.76 -1.54 21.21
N LYS A 97 -26.22 -2.17 20.16
CA LYS A 97 -26.11 -3.64 20.10
C LYS A 97 -24.80 -4.17 20.66
N PHE A 98 -23.77 -3.34 20.80
CA PHE A 98 -22.44 -3.81 21.20
C PHE A 98 -21.80 -2.98 22.32
N LEU A 99 -21.83 -1.64 22.22
CA LEU A 99 -21.19 -0.80 23.23
C LEU A 99 -22.00 -0.71 24.53
N GLU A 100 -23.33 -0.56 24.44
CA GLU A 100 -24.22 -0.58 25.61
C GLU A 100 -24.17 -1.92 26.36
N PRO A 101 -24.27 -3.09 25.68
CA PRO A 101 -24.11 -4.39 26.34
C PRO A 101 -22.73 -4.64 26.96
N ALA A 102 -21.67 -4.00 26.46
CA ALA A 102 -20.32 -4.12 27.02
C ALA A 102 -20.14 -3.41 28.38
N GLY A 103 -21.11 -2.60 28.82
CA GLY A 103 -21.11 -1.95 30.13
C GLY A 103 -19.83 -1.14 30.37
N SER A 104 -19.13 -1.39 31.49
CA SER A 104 -17.88 -0.69 31.83
C SER A 104 -16.74 -0.91 30.83
N HIS A 105 -16.84 -1.92 29.97
CA HIS A 105 -15.82 -2.27 28.98
C HIS A 105 -16.09 -1.67 27.58
N PHE A 106 -17.08 -0.79 27.44
CA PHE A 106 -17.48 -0.27 26.12
C PHE A 106 -16.33 0.42 25.34
N VAL A 107 -15.38 1.05 26.04
CA VAL A 107 -14.21 1.65 25.40
C VAL A 107 -13.28 0.57 24.82
N GLU A 108 -13.12 -0.56 25.50
CA GLU A 108 -12.32 -1.68 25.01
C GLU A 108 -13.01 -2.35 23.81
N GLU A 109 -14.33 -2.56 23.90
CA GLU A 109 -15.14 -3.10 22.80
C GLU A 109 -15.05 -2.21 21.54
N LEU A 110 -15.11 -0.89 21.71
CA LEU A 110 -14.90 0.08 20.63
C LEU A 110 -13.52 -0.09 19.97
N VAL A 111 -12.46 -0.13 20.78
CA VAL A 111 -11.08 -0.23 20.29
C VAL A 111 -10.83 -1.56 19.58
N TYR A 112 -11.33 -2.68 20.11
CA TYR A 112 -11.17 -3.99 19.50
C TYR A 112 -11.86 -4.07 18.14
N ARG A 113 -13.09 -3.56 18.03
CA ARG A 113 -13.80 -3.56 16.74
C ARG A 113 -13.19 -2.59 15.74
N PHE A 114 -12.72 -1.44 16.21
CA PHE A 114 -11.93 -0.53 15.38
C PHE A 114 -10.70 -1.25 14.79
N LEU A 115 -9.90 -1.91 15.64
CA LEU A 115 -8.71 -2.65 15.20
C LEU A 115 -9.06 -3.81 14.28
N LEU A 116 -10.16 -4.52 14.50
CA LEU A 116 -10.61 -5.62 13.64
C LEU A 116 -10.87 -5.14 12.21
N THR A 117 -11.62 -4.05 12.04
CA THR A 117 -11.87 -3.43 10.73
C THR A 117 -10.60 -2.85 10.11
N ARG A 118 -9.72 -2.24 10.92
CA ARG A 118 -8.42 -1.74 10.44
C ARG A 118 -7.47 -2.87 10.03
N GLY A 119 -7.60 -4.07 10.61
CA GLY A 119 -6.89 -5.26 10.20
C GLY A 119 -7.17 -5.66 8.75
N ASP A 120 -8.44 -5.60 8.32
CA ASP A 120 -8.80 -5.82 6.90
C ASP A 120 -8.23 -4.71 6.00
N SER A 121 -8.29 -3.46 6.46
CA SER A 121 -7.71 -2.31 5.73
C SER A 121 -6.19 -2.48 5.49
N LEU A 122 -5.46 -2.91 6.53
CA LEU A 122 -4.04 -3.26 6.44
C LEU A 122 -3.81 -4.45 5.51
N GLY A 123 -4.65 -5.49 5.60
CA GLY A 123 -4.58 -6.65 4.70
C GLY A 123 -4.73 -6.25 3.23
N GLY A 124 -5.68 -5.35 2.94
CA GLY A 124 -5.88 -4.76 1.62
C GLY A 124 -4.68 -3.95 1.13
N SER A 125 -4.08 -3.11 1.99
CA SER A 125 -2.91 -2.30 1.61
C SER A 125 -1.66 -3.14 1.39
N MET A 126 -1.45 -4.20 2.17
CA MET A 126 -0.27 -5.08 2.07
C MET A 126 -0.17 -5.76 0.70
N ARG A 127 -1.29 -6.07 0.04
CA ARG A 127 -1.27 -6.61 -1.34
C ARG A 127 -0.68 -5.62 -2.34
N ASN A 128 -1.01 -4.34 -2.20
CA ASN A 128 -0.45 -3.28 -3.05
C ASN A 128 1.03 -3.02 -2.73
N ILE A 129 1.40 -3.10 -1.45
CA ILE A 129 2.79 -2.93 -1.00
C ILE A 129 3.68 -4.03 -1.56
N ALA A 130 3.24 -5.29 -1.53
CA ALA A 130 3.98 -6.40 -2.12
C ALA A 130 4.28 -6.16 -3.62
N GLY A 131 3.29 -5.69 -4.39
CA GLY A 131 3.50 -5.32 -5.79
C GLY A 131 4.53 -4.21 -5.97
N LYS A 132 4.48 -3.16 -5.13
CA LYS A 132 5.47 -2.07 -5.15
C LYS A 132 6.87 -2.55 -4.76
N LEU A 133 7.01 -3.47 -3.81
CA LEU A 133 8.31 -4.05 -3.45
C LEU A 133 8.92 -4.83 -4.61
N ALA A 134 8.11 -5.56 -5.37
CA ALA A 134 8.57 -6.23 -6.59
C ALA A 134 9.02 -5.23 -7.66
N GLU A 135 8.22 -4.18 -7.91
CA GLU A 135 8.57 -3.08 -8.83
C GLU A 135 9.90 -2.42 -8.45
N ARG A 136 10.11 -2.18 -7.15
CA ARG A 136 11.36 -1.65 -6.59
C ARG A 136 12.54 -2.55 -6.87
N LYS A 137 12.41 -3.86 -6.61
CA LYS A 137 13.48 -4.85 -6.85
C LYS A 137 13.90 -4.88 -8.32
N VAL A 138 12.94 -4.84 -9.25
CA VAL A 138 13.22 -4.80 -10.70
C VAL A 138 13.89 -3.48 -11.08
N THR A 139 13.35 -2.35 -10.62
CA THR A 139 13.90 -1.01 -10.88
C THR A 139 15.35 -0.91 -10.43
N ARG A 140 15.64 -1.36 -9.20
CA ARG A 140 16.99 -1.36 -8.64
C ARG A 140 17.95 -2.19 -9.48
N ALA A 141 17.53 -3.38 -9.92
CA ALA A 141 18.36 -4.22 -10.80
C ALA A 141 18.67 -3.54 -12.15
N ILE A 142 17.70 -2.85 -12.75
CA ILE A 142 17.90 -2.11 -14.01
C ILE A 142 18.85 -0.94 -13.80
N ILE A 143 18.64 -0.13 -12.76
CA ILE A 143 19.52 0.99 -12.41
C ILE A 143 20.95 0.47 -12.21
N SER A 144 21.15 -0.57 -11.40
CA SER A 144 22.47 -1.16 -11.18
C SER A 144 23.13 -1.64 -12.47
N ALA A 145 22.37 -2.23 -13.39
CA ALA A 145 22.90 -2.63 -14.69
C ALA A 145 23.32 -1.42 -15.55
N LEU A 146 22.52 -0.35 -15.57
CA LEU A 146 22.86 0.89 -16.29
C LEU A 146 24.09 1.58 -15.70
N THR A 147 24.18 1.66 -14.37
CA THR A 147 25.34 2.21 -13.66
C THR A 147 26.61 1.40 -13.99
N LEU A 148 26.52 0.07 -13.95
CA LEU A 148 27.67 -0.80 -14.25
C LEU A 148 28.20 -0.62 -15.68
N THR A 149 27.31 -0.36 -16.64
CA THR A 149 27.70 -0.12 -18.05
C THR A 149 28.01 1.34 -18.36
N GLY A 150 28.07 2.21 -17.35
CA GLY A 150 28.29 3.65 -17.54
C GLY A 150 27.20 4.34 -18.38
N THR A 151 26.02 3.74 -18.46
CA THR A 151 24.91 4.25 -19.27
C THR A 151 24.15 5.31 -18.47
N THR A 152 24.10 6.53 -19.02
CA THR A 152 23.35 7.61 -18.40
C THR A 152 21.85 7.33 -18.50
N TYR A 153 21.12 7.69 -17.44
CA TYR A 153 19.68 7.57 -17.39
C TYR A 153 19.06 8.76 -16.68
N GLN A 154 17.76 8.92 -16.88
CA GLN A 154 16.89 9.86 -16.20
C GLN A 154 15.73 9.08 -15.61
N TRP A 155 15.13 9.60 -14.55
CA TRP A 155 13.96 9.00 -13.93
C TRP A 155 12.90 10.04 -13.63
N LEU A 156 11.63 9.63 -13.73
CA LEU A 156 10.49 10.48 -13.40
C LEU A 156 10.15 10.33 -11.92
N SER A 157 10.27 11.40 -11.17
CA SER A 157 9.91 11.42 -9.75
C SER A 157 8.40 11.43 -9.53
N ALA A 158 7.92 10.56 -8.65
CA ALA A 158 6.54 10.54 -8.20
C ALA A 158 6.19 11.76 -7.36
N VAL A 159 7.17 12.36 -6.69
CA VAL A 159 7.02 13.47 -5.74
C VAL A 159 6.96 14.80 -6.49
N SER A 160 7.98 15.11 -7.30
CA SER A 160 8.05 16.37 -8.04
C SER A 160 7.35 16.33 -9.40
N ASN A 161 7.07 15.13 -9.92
CA ASN A 161 6.54 14.91 -11.26
C ASN A 161 7.45 15.48 -12.37
N THR A 162 8.76 15.49 -12.13
CA THR A 162 9.79 15.95 -13.08
C THR A 162 10.79 14.85 -13.40
N TRP A 163 11.39 14.93 -14.59
CA TRP A 163 12.54 14.09 -14.95
C TRP A 163 13.79 14.61 -14.26
N LEU A 164 14.49 13.71 -13.58
CA LEU A 164 15.72 13.97 -12.85
C LEU A 164 16.83 13.09 -13.45
N THR A 165 18.03 13.64 -13.58
CA THR A 165 19.19 12.88 -14.06
C THR A 165 19.64 11.90 -12.98
N GLY A 166 19.90 10.66 -13.37
CA GLY A 166 20.50 9.65 -12.49
C GLY A 166 21.96 9.99 -12.17
N GLY A 167 22.39 9.70 -10.95
CA GLY A 167 23.70 10.03 -10.43
C GLY A 167 24.37 8.89 -9.65
N SER A 168 25.52 9.19 -9.06
CA SER A 168 26.30 8.22 -8.27
C SER A 168 25.73 7.97 -6.87
N ASN A 169 24.79 8.78 -6.39
CA ASN A 169 24.20 8.69 -5.06
C ASN A 169 22.70 8.35 -5.11
N ASP A 170 22.36 7.43 -6.00
CA ASP A 170 21.00 7.03 -6.34
C ASP A 170 20.39 6.04 -5.33
N VAL A 171 20.63 6.27 -4.05
CA VAL A 171 20.06 5.49 -2.95
C VAL A 171 18.55 5.70 -2.93
N ASP A 172 17.79 4.61 -2.83
CA ASP A 172 16.33 4.60 -2.65
C ASP A 172 15.47 5.32 -3.72
N ILE A 173 16.00 5.62 -4.91
CA ILE A 173 15.24 6.23 -6.00
C ILE A 173 13.98 5.45 -6.37
N GLU A 174 14.06 4.11 -6.36
CA GLU A 174 12.95 3.19 -6.60
C GLU A 174 11.77 3.39 -5.62
N LEU A 175 11.98 4.04 -4.48
CA LEU A 175 10.88 4.37 -3.57
C LEU A 175 9.91 5.38 -4.18
N SER A 176 10.38 6.24 -5.09
CA SER A 176 9.63 7.35 -5.68
C SER A 176 9.70 7.39 -7.22
N LEU A 177 10.28 6.41 -7.89
CA LEU A 177 10.36 6.36 -9.35
C LEU A 177 9.03 5.95 -9.99
N LYS A 178 8.59 6.68 -11.03
CA LYS A 178 7.44 6.30 -11.89
C LYS A 178 7.86 5.76 -13.25
N ALA A 179 8.96 6.27 -13.78
CA ALA A 179 9.49 5.90 -15.08
C ALA A 179 11.02 6.05 -15.09
N LEU A 180 11.67 5.27 -15.95
CA LEU A 180 13.11 5.28 -16.16
C LEU A 180 13.38 5.43 -17.66
N SER A 181 14.28 6.32 -18.03
CA SER A 181 14.66 6.59 -19.41
C SER A 181 16.16 6.52 -19.57
N TRP A 182 16.66 5.86 -20.61
CA TRP A 182 18.09 5.79 -20.91
C TRP A 182 18.32 5.75 -22.42
N LYS A 183 19.53 6.11 -22.85
CA LYS A 183 19.93 6.07 -24.26
C LYS A 183 20.84 4.88 -24.52
N LYS A 184 20.61 4.14 -25.60
CA LYS A 184 21.47 3.04 -26.05
C LYS A 184 21.57 3.04 -27.58
N HIS A 185 22.78 3.22 -28.11
CA HIS A 185 23.06 3.26 -29.55
C HIS A 185 22.12 4.19 -30.32
N GLU A 186 22.13 5.48 -29.98
CA GLU A 186 21.24 6.53 -30.52
C GLU A 186 19.75 6.45 -30.17
N GLU A 187 19.25 5.31 -29.72
CA GLU A 187 17.83 5.18 -29.40
C GLU A 187 17.53 5.44 -27.92
N THR A 188 16.49 6.22 -27.66
CA THR A 188 15.99 6.43 -26.30
C THR A 188 14.99 5.33 -25.94
N ARG A 189 15.15 4.76 -24.74
CA ARG A 189 14.26 3.77 -24.17
C ARG A 189 13.65 4.32 -22.90
N THR A 190 12.32 4.27 -22.81
CA THR A 190 11.57 4.69 -21.62
C THR A 190 10.75 3.54 -21.08
N LEU A 191 11.06 3.11 -19.87
CA LEU A 191 10.29 2.17 -19.06
C LEU A 191 9.29 2.94 -18.18
N ILE A 192 8.02 2.56 -18.22
CA ILE A 192 6.97 3.16 -17.39
C ILE A 192 6.21 2.06 -16.67
N TYR A 193 6.02 2.24 -15.36
CA TYR A 193 5.24 1.32 -14.53
C TYR A 193 3.75 1.70 -14.49
N ASN A 194 2.89 0.67 -14.40
CA ASN A 194 1.45 0.78 -14.14
C ASN A 194 0.72 1.78 -15.06
N ARG A 195 1.03 1.76 -16.36
CA ARG A 195 0.45 2.69 -17.35
C ARG A 195 -0.79 2.08 -18.00
N THR A 196 -1.86 2.85 -18.10
CA THR A 196 -3.01 2.48 -18.95
C THR A 196 -2.63 2.67 -20.41
N ILE A 197 -2.62 1.58 -21.18
CA ILE A 197 -2.29 1.60 -22.60
C ILE A 197 -3.57 1.84 -23.42
N PRO A 198 -3.66 2.95 -24.19
CA PRO A 198 -4.90 3.33 -24.87
C PRO A 198 -5.46 2.27 -25.82
N LEU A 199 -4.59 1.56 -26.54
CA LEU A 199 -4.98 0.56 -27.53
C LEU A 199 -5.79 -0.59 -26.90
N VAL A 200 -5.34 -1.10 -25.75
CA VAL A 200 -5.98 -2.22 -25.06
C VAL A 200 -6.93 -1.76 -23.95
N ARG A 201 -6.92 -0.48 -23.58
CA ARG A 201 -7.71 0.11 -22.48
C ARG A 201 -7.56 -0.65 -21.16
N LYS A 202 -6.35 -1.18 -20.92
CA LYS A 202 -5.97 -1.91 -19.71
C LYS A 202 -4.73 -1.29 -19.10
N ASN A 203 -4.62 -1.43 -17.78
CA ASN A 203 -3.40 -1.10 -17.06
C ASN A 203 -2.36 -2.20 -17.31
N ILE A 204 -1.16 -1.81 -17.72
CA ILE A 204 -0.03 -2.71 -17.95
C ILE A 204 1.05 -2.39 -16.92
N ALA A 205 1.47 -3.42 -16.18
CA ALA A 205 2.42 -3.28 -15.07
C ALA A 205 3.77 -2.70 -15.53
N ILE A 206 4.29 -3.15 -16.67
CA ILE A 206 5.57 -2.69 -17.22
C ILE A 206 5.39 -2.42 -18.71
N SER A 207 5.69 -1.20 -19.15
CA SER A 207 5.66 -0.81 -20.56
C SER A 207 6.99 -0.18 -20.97
N SER A 208 7.55 -0.61 -22.09
CA SER A 208 8.79 -0.05 -22.66
C SER A 208 8.47 0.64 -23.99
N PHE A 209 8.98 1.85 -24.16
CA PHE A 209 8.81 2.67 -25.36
C PHE A 209 10.18 2.98 -25.98
N GLY A 210 10.30 2.80 -27.29
CA GLY A 210 11.39 3.39 -28.07
C GLY A 210 10.93 4.74 -28.60
N ILE A 211 11.65 5.80 -28.28
CA ILE A 211 11.41 7.13 -28.85
C ILE A 211 12.67 7.47 -29.64
N GLY A 212 12.51 7.52 -30.97
CA GLY A 212 13.53 7.95 -31.92
C GLY A 212 13.59 9.47 -32.00
#